data_AF-A0A2E5WQQ4-F1
#
_entry.id   AF-A0A2E5WQQ4-F1
#
_cell.length_a   1.000
_cell.length_b   1.000
_cell.length_c   1.000
_cell.angle_alpha   90.00
_cell.angle_beta   90.00
_cell.angle_gamma   90.00
#
_symmetry.space_group_name_H-M   'P 1'
#
loop_
_entity.id
_entity.type
_entity.pdbx_description
1 polymer ?
#
loop_
_entity_poly.entity_id
_entity_poly.type
_entity_poly.pdbx_seq_one_letter_code
_entity_poly.pdbx_strand_id
1 'polypeptide(L)'
;MRTLLSLIVFISALPALHALDWPQFRGPNRDGVSPDQGLAAGWPEGGPELLWTAKGVGGGYSSVATADGVLYTLGDEQDACYLYALSAAGKHLWKGRIGTPGGHRKYPGPRSTPTVAGGRVYALGQQGDLVCFDIKTQKEVWRNHLGIDLKGAMMSGWRWSESPLVDGKQVVITPGGREGAMAALNTENGAIIWRCKPFTDRAGYSSVIIREIADRKQYIQLTGESVVGVEATTGTLLWQAKRKGRTAVVSTPVFHDGHLFVSSAYNVGCNGFQVNYDGNKFSVKQTYMHAGSAGMANHHGGVVRVGAHVYGSNGNRLSCIELATGKVLWNEPSAGKGAIVVVGDKIILRTERGPVSMVKATPKAYEELGRFEQPDRTRSRAWSHPVVSHGVLYLKDQDTLYAYNLKK
;
A
#
# COMPACT_ATOMS: atom_id res chain seq x y z
N MET A 1 -48.69 -10.31 -40.65
CA MET A 1 -47.76 -9.48 -39.85
C MET A 1 -47.03 -10.38 -38.86
N ARG A 2 -45.75 -10.70 -39.12
CA ARG A 2 -44.87 -11.36 -38.14
C ARG A 2 -43.55 -10.58 -38.11
N THR A 3 -43.34 -9.95 -36.96
CA THR A 3 -42.25 -9.09 -36.56
C THR A 3 -40.97 -9.91 -36.34
N LEU A 4 -39.85 -9.50 -36.95
CA LEU A 4 -38.51 -9.93 -36.52
C LEU A 4 -37.93 -8.81 -35.64
N LEU A 5 -37.71 -9.09 -34.36
CA LEU A 5 -36.89 -8.25 -33.48
C LEU A 5 -35.43 -8.74 -33.57
N SER A 6 -34.54 -7.88 -34.07
CA SER A 6 -33.10 -8.09 -33.98
C SER A 6 -32.61 -7.74 -32.57
N LEU A 7 -32.05 -8.73 -31.88
CA LEU A 7 -31.44 -8.57 -30.56
C LEU A 7 -30.01 -8.02 -30.74
N ILE A 8 -29.80 -6.74 -30.41
CA ILE A 8 -28.46 -6.12 -30.37
C ILE A 8 -27.84 -6.45 -29.01
N VAL A 9 -26.83 -7.31 -29.00
CA VAL A 9 -26.01 -7.62 -27.82
C VAL A 9 -24.95 -6.53 -27.67
N PHE A 10 -25.13 -5.64 -26.70
CA PHE A 10 -24.07 -4.72 -26.27
C PHE A 10 -23.05 -5.49 -25.43
N ILE A 11 -21.90 -5.82 -26.03
CA ILE A 11 -20.74 -6.31 -25.29
C ILE A 11 -20.10 -5.09 -24.61
N SER A 12 -20.34 -4.92 -23.31
CA SER A 12 -19.62 -3.93 -22.51
C SER A 12 -18.17 -4.40 -22.34
N ALA A 13 -17.24 -3.78 -23.06
CA ALA A 13 -15.82 -3.96 -22.82
C ALA A 13 -15.47 -3.35 -21.45
N LEU A 14 -15.39 -4.19 -20.42
CA LEU A 14 -14.73 -3.82 -19.18
C LEU A 14 -13.25 -3.57 -19.51
N PRO A 15 -12.63 -2.45 -19.08
CA PRO A 15 -11.20 -2.30 -19.20
C PRO A 15 -10.54 -3.44 -18.44
N ALA A 16 -9.93 -4.36 -19.18
CA ALA A 16 -9.20 -5.47 -18.60
C ALA A 16 -7.90 -4.90 -18.03
N LEU A 17 -7.71 -5.01 -16.72
CA LEU A 17 -6.40 -4.75 -16.15
C LEU A 17 -5.39 -5.69 -16.82
N HIS A 18 -4.29 -5.15 -17.33
CA HIS A 18 -3.25 -5.99 -17.90
C HIS A 18 -2.63 -6.81 -16.76
N ALA A 19 -2.35 -8.10 -16.99
CA ALA A 19 -1.97 -9.06 -15.94
C ALA A 19 -0.75 -8.66 -15.09
N LEU A 20 0.06 -7.70 -15.57
CA LEU A 20 1.26 -7.20 -14.89
C LEU A 20 1.11 -5.77 -14.35
N ASP A 21 -0.07 -5.16 -14.43
CA ASP A 21 -0.31 -3.83 -13.89
C ASP A 21 -0.24 -3.79 -12.35
N TRP A 22 0.12 -2.63 -11.82
CA TRP A 22 0.25 -2.35 -10.39
C TRP A 22 -0.65 -1.17 -10.01
N PRO A 23 -1.99 -1.31 -10.09
CA PRO A 23 -2.90 -0.16 -10.11
C PRO A 23 -3.03 0.54 -8.75
N GLN A 24 -2.45 -0.01 -7.69
CA GLN A 24 -2.69 0.44 -6.32
C GLN A 24 -1.53 0.10 -5.38
N PHE A 25 -1.62 0.62 -4.15
CA PHE A 25 -0.64 0.34 -3.11
C PHE A 25 -0.40 -1.16 -2.92
N ARG A 26 0.88 -1.57 -3.00
CA ARG A 26 1.32 -2.96 -2.84
C ARG A 26 0.73 -3.93 -3.88
N GLY A 27 0.33 -3.44 -5.04
CA GLY A 27 0.00 -4.25 -6.21
C GLY A 27 -1.47 -4.65 -6.26
N PRO A 28 -1.86 -5.45 -7.28
CA PRO A 28 -3.25 -5.78 -7.54
C PRO A 28 -3.95 -6.43 -6.33
N ASN A 29 -3.21 -7.21 -5.51
CA ASN A 29 -3.72 -7.89 -4.33
C ASN A 29 -3.40 -7.19 -2.99
N ARG A 30 -2.69 -6.04 -3.05
CA ARG A 30 -2.21 -5.26 -1.89
C ARG A 30 -1.29 -6.03 -0.94
N ASP A 31 -0.67 -7.10 -1.41
CA ASP A 31 0.19 -8.01 -0.64
C ASP A 31 1.69 -7.74 -0.85
N GLY A 32 2.07 -6.90 -1.79
CA GLY A 32 3.45 -6.53 -2.10
C GLY A 32 4.19 -7.61 -2.89
N VAL A 33 3.46 -8.47 -3.61
CA VAL A 33 4.00 -9.49 -4.50
C VAL A 33 3.72 -9.09 -5.95
N SER A 34 4.77 -9.02 -6.76
CA SER A 34 4.66 -8.78 -8.20
C SER A 34 4.33 -10.06 -8.95
N PRO A 35 3.40 -10.01 -9.92
CA PRO A 35 3.11 -11.14 -10.79
C PRO A 35 4.23 -11.42 -11.79
N ASP A 36 5.16 -10.47 -12.00
CA ASP A 36 6.27 -10.60 -12.95
C ASP A 36 7.10 -11.87 -12.71
N GLN A 37 7.46 -12.54 -13.80
CA GLN A 37 8.30 -13.75 -13.82
C GLN A 37 9.47 -13.59 -14.79
N GLY A 38 10.44 -14.51 -14.73
CA GLY A 38 11.52 -14.60 -15.72
C GLY A 38 12.58 -13.49 -15.62
N LEU A 39 12.62 -12.75 -14.51
CA LEU A 39 13.58 -11.68 -14.28
C LEU A 39 15.02 -12.20 -14.08
N ALA A 40 15.99 -11.28 -14.14
CA ALA A 40 17.39 -11.58 -13.89
C ALA A 40 17.59 -12.25 -12.51
N ALA A 41 18.49 -13.24 -12.46
CA ALA A 41 18.75 -14.00 -11.22
C ALA A 41 19.49 -13.18 -10.15
N GLY A 42 20.21 -12.15 -10.59
CA GLY A 42 20.93 -11.17 -9.79
C GLY A 42 21.20 -9.92 -10.64
N TRP A 43 21.95 -8.98 -10.09
CA TRP A 43 22.34 -7.75 -10.81
C TRP A 43 23.84 -7.77 -11.13
N PRO A 44 24.29 -7.13 -12.22
CA PRO A 44 25.71 -6.92 -12.48
C PRO A 44 26.30 -5.93 -11.46
N GLU A 45 27.63 -5.76 -11.51
CA GLU A 45 28.30 -4.72 -10.73
C GLU A 45 27.71 -3.34 -11.06
N GLY A 46 27.29 -2.60 -10.03
CA GLY A 46 26.60 -1.31 -10.19
C GLY A 46 25.06 -1.38 -10.27
N GLY A 47 24.47 -2.58 -10.33
CA GLY A 47 23.01 -2.76 -10.31
C GLY A 47 22.37 -2.99 -11.68
N PRO A 48 21.04 -3.10 -11.73
CA PRO A 48 20.31 -3.25 -12.99
C PRO A 48 20.47 -2.02 -13.89
N GLU A 49 20.28 -2.18 -15.20
CA GLU A 49 20.34 -1.08 -16.17
C GLU A 49 19.30 0.00 -15.81
N LEU A 50 19.77 1.25 -15.67
CA LEU A 50 18.91 2.42 -15.53
C LEU A 50 18.34 2.78 -16.91
N LEU A 51 17.02 2.60 -17.08
CA LEU A 51 16.32 2.93 -18.33
C LEU A 51 16.13 4.44 -18.49
N TRP A 52 15.68 5.09 -17.43
CA TRP A 52 15.45 6.53 -17.41
C TRP A 52 15.28 7.08 -15.99
N THR A 53 15.42 8.41 -15.90
CA THR A 53 15.16 9.20 -14.69
C THR A 53 14.21 10.34 -15.05
N ALA A 54 13.10 10.46 -14.32
CA ALA A 54 12.15 11.56 -14.43
C ALA A 54 12.24 12.46 -13.18
N LYS A 55 12.45 13.76 -13.36
CA LYS A 55 12.44 14.78 -12.30
C LYS A 55 11.14 15.59 -12.33
N GLY A 56 10.87 16.39 -11.30
CA GLY A 56 9.69 17.24 -11.24
C GLY A 56 8.41 16.50 -10.87
N VAL A 57 8.50 15.38 -10.14
CA VAL A 57 7.33 14.63 -9.61
C VAL A 57 7.00 14.98 -8.16
N GLY A 58 7.56 16.08 -7.65
CA GLY A 58 7.30 16.66 -6.34
C GLY A 58 7.90 15.87 -5.17
N GLY A 59 8.21 16.57 -4.08
CA GLY A 59 8.77 15.99 -2.86
C GLY A 59 7.79 15.06 -2.13
N GLY A 60 8.30 14.09 -1.37
CA GLY A 60 7.47 13.17 -0.59
C GLY A 60 7.80 11.70 -0.81
N TYR A 61 6.89 10.84 -0.36
CA TYR A 61 7.11 9.41 -0.13
C TYR A 61 6.03 8.52 -0.74
N SER A 62 5.19 9.06 -1.63
CA SER A 62 4.24 8.27 -2.42
C SER A 62 4.98 7.18 -3.21
N SER A 63 4.41 5.97 -3.29
CA SER A 63 4.85 4.97 -4.25
C SER A 63 4.18 5.22 -5.60
N VAL A 64 4.45 4.35 -6.57
CA VAL A 64 3.90 4.45 -7.93
C VAL A 64 2.76 3.46 -8.09
N ALA A 65 1.67 3.89 -8.72
CA ALA A 65 0.70 3.00 -9.32
C ALA A 65 0.91 2.99 -10.84
N THR A 66 0.70 1.84 -11.48
CA THR A 66 0.75 1.71 -12.94
C THR A 66 -0.47 0.98 -13.46
N ALA A 67 -1.06 1.53 -14.51
CA ALA A 67 -2.16 0.94 -15.25
C ALA A 67 -2.09 1.41 -16.70
N ASP A 68 -2.32 0.51 -17.66
CA ASP A 68 -2.40 0.83 -19.10
C ASP A 68 -1.20 1.67 -19.62
N GLY A 69 0.01 1.37 -19.13
CA GLY A 69 1.24 2.08 -19.53
C GLY A 69 1.41 3.51 -18.98
N VAL A 70 0.55 3.92 -18.04
CA VAL A 70 0.66 5.20 -17.32
C VAL A 70 1.08 4.97 -15.88
N LEU A 71 2.02 5.79 -15.40
CA LEU A 71 2.53 5.81 -14.04
C LEU A 71 1.86 6.96 -13.27
N TYR A 72 1.40 6.69 -12.05
CA TYR A 72 0.77 7.67 -11.17
C TYR A 72 1.48 7.75 -9.83
N THR A 73 1.78 8.95 -9.36
CA THR A 73 2.41 9.18 -8.05
C THR A 73 1.98 10.53 -7.47
N LEU A 74 2.18 10.73 -6.17
CA LEU A 74 1.97 12.01 -5.52
C LEU A 74 3.28 12.73 -5.17
N GLY A 75 3.25 14.05 -5.17
CA GLY A 75 4.36 14.87 -4.71
C GLY A 75 3.96 16.31 -4.39
N ASP A 76 4.70 16.93 -3.47
CA ASP A 76 4.59 18.35 -3.13
C ASP A 76 5.45 19.21 -4.04
N GLU A 77 4.87 20.28 -4.56
CA GLU A 77 5.58 21.47 -5.04
C GLU A 77 5.44 22.60 -3.99
N GLN A 78 5.91 23.80 -4.32
CA GLN A 78 5.87 24.95 -3.40
C GLN A 78 4.45 25.39 -3.06
N ASP A 79 3.50 25.28 -3.99
CA ASP A 79 2.15 25.82 -3.89
C ASP A 79 1.08 24.76 -3.57
N ALA A 80 1.30 23.50 -3.98
CA ALA A 80 0.34 22.42 -3.80
C ALA A 80 0.96 21.02 -3.73
N CYS A 81 0.21 20.09 -3.17
CA CYS A 81 0.37 18.65 -3.40
C CYS A 81 -0.34 18.29 -4.71
N TYR A 82 0.32 17.53 -5.57
CA TYR A 82 -0.17 17.11 -6.88
C TYR A 82 -0.22 15.58 -7.04
N LEU A 83 -1.18 15.11 -7.83
CA LEU A 83 -1.15 13.84 -8.53
C LEU A 83 -0.42 14.05 -9.85
N TYR A 84 0.61 13.26 -10.13
CA TYR A 84 1.30 13.25 -11.42
C TYR A 84 0.94 12.00 -12.20
N ALA A 85 0.74 12.16 -13.51
CA ALA A 85 0.68 11.09 -14.47
C ALA A 85 1.88 11.18 -15.43
N LEU A 86 2.58 10.07 -15.62
CA LEU A 86 3.73 9.96 -16.52
C LEU A 86 3.53 8.79 -17.47
N SER A 87 4.10 8.85 -18.68
CA SER A 87 4.17 7.69 -19.56
C SER A 87 5.11 6.62 -18.98
N ALA A 88 5.04 5.39 -19.50
CA ALA A 88 6.00 4.32 -19.18
C ALA A 88 7.47 4.69 -19.48
N ALA A 89 7.71 5.69 -20.33
CA ALA A 89 9.03 6.23 -20.64
C ALA A 89 9.43 7.43 -19.73
N GLY A 90 8.66 7.73 -18.68
CA GLY A 90 8.97 8.78 -17.72
C GLY A 90 8.63 10.20 -18.19
N LYS A 91 7.88 10.37 -19.27
CA LYS A 91 7.43 11.71 -19.73
C LYS A 91 6.21 12.15 -18.95
N HIS A 92 6.23 13.36 -18.40
CA HIS A 92 5.04 14.00 -17.80
C HIS A 92 3.89 14.10 -18.80
N LEU A 93 2.72 13.61 -18.41
CA LEU A 93 1.50 13.65 -19.20
C LEU A 93 0.57 14.75 -18.70
N TRP A 94 0.25 14.74 -17.40
CA TRP A 94 -0.57 15.75 -16.73
C TRP A 94 -0.34 15.72 -15.22
N LYS A 95 -0.76 16.79 -14.53
CA LYS A 95 -0.85 16.82 -13.07
C LYS A 95 -2.16 17.43 -12.60
N GLY A 96 -2.71 16.91 -11.51
CA GLY A 96 -3.95 17.36 -10.89
C GLY A 96 -3.72 17.83 -9.46
N ARG A 97 -4.26 18.99 -9.08
CA ARG A 97 -4.09 19.56 -7.74
C ARG A 97 -4.89 18.76 -6.71
N ILE A 98 -4.21 18.17 -5.73
CA ILE A 98 -4.86 17.41 -4.65
C ILE A 98 -5.18 18.32 -3.47
N GLY A 99 -4.20 19.07 -2.96
CA GLY A 99 -4.38 19.82 -1.72
C GLY A 99 -3.17 20.69 -1.38
N THR A 100 -3.11 21.16 -0.14
CA THR A 100 -2.00 21.98 0.36
C THR A 100 -0.75 21.13 0.60
N PRO A 101 0.47 21.61 0.27
CA PRO A 101 1.69 20.84 0.48
C PRO A 101 2.06 20.81 1.99
N GLY A 102 3.17 20.16 2.32
CA GLY A 102 3.72 20.09 3.67
C GLY A 102 3.33 18.80 4.39
N GLY A 103 2.93 18.88 5.66
CA GLY A 103 2.66 17.72 6.51
C GLY A 103 3.36 17.83 7.85
N HIS A 104 3.95 16.74 8.33
CA HIS A 104 4.73 16.79 9.57
C HIS A 104 6.03 17.58 9.35
N ARG A 105 6.38 18.51 10.26
CA ARG A 105 7.52 19.45 10.11
C ARG A 105 8.84 18.80 9.68
N LYS A 106 9.18 17.63 10.24
CA LYS A 106 10.43 16.92 9.91
C LYS A 106 10.35 16.07 8.65
N TYR A 107 9.14 15.76 8.18
CA TYR A 107 8.87 14.81 7.12
C TYR A 107 7.70 15.36 6.26
N PRO A 108 7.92 16.38 5.43
CA PRO A 108 6.88 16.90 4.54
C PRO A 108 6.60 15.93 3.38
N GLY A 109 5.49 16.12 2.68
CA GLY A 109 5.12 15.37 1.49
C GLY A 109 4.08 14.28 1.70
N PRO A 110 3.34 13.92 0.62
CA PRO A 110 2.39 12.81 0.60
C PRO A 110 3.10 11.47 0.76
N ARG A 111 2.39 10.50 1.32
CA ARG A 111 2.84 9.09 1.50
C ARG A 111 1.91 8.08 0.86
N SER A 112 0.65 8.47 0.67
CA SER A 112 -0.36 7.65 0.01
C SER A 112 0.08 7.30 -1.40
N THR A 113 -0.27 6.10 -1.86
CA THR A 113 -0.15 5.70 -3.27
C THR A 113 -1.53 5.86 -3.90
N PRO A 114 -1.64 6.53 -5.07
CA PRO A 114 -2.92 6.64 -5.75
C PRO A 114 -3.42 5.26 -6.17
N THR A 115 -4.74 5.13 -6.31
CA THR A 115 -5.38 3.92 -6.83
C THR A 115 -6.04 4.23 -8.16
N VAL A 116 -5.76 3.41 -9.16
CA VAL A 116 -6.35 3.48 -10.50
C VAL A 116 -7.41 2.41 -10.65
N ALA A 117 -8.65 2.81 -10.95
CA ALA A 117 -9.76 1.88 -11.12
C ALA A 117 -10.87 2.52 -11.95
N GLY A 118 -11.48 1.74 -12.86
CA GLY A 118 -12.68 2.16 -13.60
C GLY A 118 -12.52 3.46 -14.39
N GLY A 119 -11.35 3.69 -14.99
CA GLY A 119 -11.06 4.93 -15.75
C GLY A 119 -10.80 6.16 -14.89
N ARG A 120 -10.60 5.99 -13.58
CA ARG A 120 -10.36 7.08 -12.62
C ARG A 120 -9.12 6.84 -11.78
N VAL A 121 -8.60 7.93 -11.20
CA VAL A 121 -7.52 7.91 -10.21
C VAL A 121 -8.00 8.53 -8.92
N TYR A 122 -7.83 7.79 -7.83
CA TYR A 122 -8.20 8.18 -6.47
C TYR A 122 -6.93 8.48 -5.68
N ALA A 123 -6.78 9.72 -5.23
CA ALA A 123 -5.58 10.20 -4.55
C ALA A 123 -5.91 10.79 -3.19
N LEU A 124 -5.19 10.36 -2.15
CA LEU A 124 -5.30 10.92 -0.81
C LEU A 124 -4.05 11.74 -0.48
N GLY A 125 -4.23 13.05 -0.37
CA GLY A 125 -3.20 13.98 0.09
C GLY A 125 -2.95 13.84 1.59
N GLN A 126 -1.77 14.24 2.04
CA GLN A 126 -1.38 14.16 3.44
C GLN A 126 -2.34 14.92 4.35
N GLN A 127 -2.91 16.05 3.92
CA GLN A 127 -3.82 16.85 4.76
C GLN A 127 -5.21 16.21 4.95
N GLY A 128 -5.54 15.18 4.16
CA GLY A 128 -6.82 14.50 4.21
C GLY A 128 -7.71 14.76 2.99
N ASP A 129 -7.25 15.53 1.99
CA ASP A 129 -7.93 15.69 0.71
C ASP A 129 -7.93 14.36 -0.07
N LEU A 130 -9.10 13.74 -0.19
CA LEU A 130 -9.35 12.62 -1.07
C LEU A 130 -10.00 13.14 -2.35
N VAL A 131 -9.31 12.99 -3.48
CA VAL A 131 -9.75 13.54 -4.77
C VAL A 131 -9.84 12.42 -5.80
N CYS A 132 -10.89 12.47 -6.62
CA CYS A 132 -11.08 11.58 -7.76
C CYS A 132 -10.87 12.37 -9.06
N PHE A 133 -10.00 11.88 -9.94
CA PHE A 133 -9.81 12.41 -11.28
C PHE A 133 -10.30 11.41 -12.33
N ASP A 134 -10.95 11.91 -13.37
CA ASP A 134 -11.24 11.15 -14.58
C ASP A 134 -9.99 11.13 -15.48
N ILE A 135 -9.55 9.94 -15.89
CA ILE A 135 -8.29 9.79 -16.64
C ILE A 135 -8.37 10.41 -18.02
N LYS A 136 -9.53 10.27 -18.68
CA LYS A 136 -9.71 10.70 -20.08
C LYS A 136 -9.75 12.22 -20.19
N THR A 137 -10.52 12.87 -19.33
CA THR A 137 -10.70 14.32 -19.32
C THR A 137 -9.66 15.04 -18.47
N GLN A 138 -8.96 14.33 -17.59
CA GLN A 138 -7.95 14.84 -16.65
C GLN A 138 -8.53 15.87 -15.67
N LYS A 139 -9.84 15.82 -15.45
CA LYS A 139 -10.57 16.74 -14.57
C LYS A 139 -10.94 16.05 -13.27
N GLU A 140 -10.97 16.84 -12.20
CA GLU A 140 -11.55 16.43 -10.93
C GLU A 140 -13.04 16.11 -11.12
N VAL A 141 -13.46 14.95 -10.60
CA VAL A 141 -14.85 14.49 -10.60
C VAL A 141 -15.52 14.87 -9.28
N TRP A 142 -14.85 14.59 -8.16
CA TRP A 142 -15.31 14.90 -6.82
C TRP A 142 -14.15 14.94 -5.83
N ARG A 143 -14.43 15.49 -4.64
CA ARG A 143 -13.50 15.64 -3.52
C ARG A 143 -14.22 15.47 -2.20
N ASN A 144 -13.53 14.86 -1.25
CA ASN A 144 -13.88 14.84 0.16
C ASN A 144 -12.62 15.16 0.98
N HIS A 145 -12.81 15.54 2.25
CA HIS A 145 -11.74 15.77 3.19
C HIS A 145 -11.94 14.96 4.47
N LEU A 146 -11.01 14.04 4.77
CA LEU A 146 -11.08 13.09 5.88
C LEU A 146 -11.33 13.78 7.23
N GLY A 147 -10.66 14.89 7.52
CA GLY A 147 -10.86 15.64 8.77
C GLY A 147 -12.07 16.58 8.81
N ILE A 148 -12.55 17.07 7.66
CA ILE A 148 -13.55 18.15 7.60
C ILE A 148 -14.93 17.54 7.36
N ASP A 149 -15.05 16.71 6.32
CA ASP A 149 -16.32 16.11 5.92
C ASP A 149 -16.62 14.85 6.75
N LEU A 150 -15.59 14.05 7.04
CA LEU A 150 -15.76 12.76 7.74
C LEU A 150 -15.40 12.84 9.24
N LYS A 151 -15.08 14.06 9.73
CA LYS A 151 -14.69 14.32 11.14
C LYS A 151 -13.62 13.36 11.65
N GLY A 152 -12.70 12.99 10.76
CA GLY A 152 -11.66 12.02 11.01
C GLY A 152 -10.61 12.52 12.00
N ALA A 153 -9.95 11.58 12.68
CA ALA A 153 -8.91 11.87 13.65
C ALA A 153 -7.70 10.95 13.47
N MET A 154 -6.54 11.54 13.17
CA MET A 154 -5.25 10.84 13.07
C MET A 154 -4.63 10.61 14.45
N MET A 155 -4.16 9.40 14.77
CA MET A 155 -3.62 9.07 16.09
C MET A 155 -2.39 9.91 16.48
N SER A 156 -1.53 10.21 15.51
CA SER A 156 -0.21 10.82 15.71
C SER A 156 -0.21 12.34 15.59
N GLY A 157 -1.28 12.92 15.04
CA GLY A 157 -1.29 14.29 14.53
C GLY A 157 -0.42 14.48 13.27
N TRP A 158 0.27 13.45 12.78
CA TRP A 158 1.16 13.52 11.62
C TRP A 158 0.41 13.40 10.28
N ARG A 159 -0.84 13.85 10.24
CA ARG A 159 -1.70 13.85 9.03
C ARG A 159 -1.90 12.45 8.42
N TRP A 160 -2.62 12.30 7.31
CA TRP A 160 -3.03 11.00 6.75
C TRP A 160 -2.02 10.42 5.76
N SER A 161 -2.03 9.10 5.62
CA SER A 161 -1.05 8.37 4.79
C SER A 161 -1.52 7.01 4.27
N GLU A 162 -2.73 6.56 4.60
CA GLU A 162 -3.26 5.34 3.98
C GLU A 162 -3.39 5.51 2.46
N SER A 163 -3.41 4.41 1.73
CA SER A 163 -3.71 4.41 0.30
C SER A 163 -5.16 3.98 0.08
N PRO A 164 -6.01 4.78 -0.59
CA PRO A 164 -7.40 4.42 -0.85
C PRO A 164 -7.52 3.04 -1.49
N LEU A 165 -8.52 2.27 -1.08
CA LEU A 165 -8.85 1.00 -1.72
C LEU A 165 -10.09 1.23 -2.59
N VAL A 166 -10.13 0.68 -3.80
CA VAL A 166 -11.34 0.68 -4.62
C VAL A 166 -11.83 -0.75 -4.79
N ASP A 167 -13.10 -0.99 -4.47
CA ASP A 167 -13.78 -2.29 -4.63
C ASP A 167 -15.16 -2.07 -5.28
N GLY A 168 -15.25 -2.35 -6.58
CA GLY A 168 -16.43 -2.08 -7.37
C GLY A 168 -16.81 -0.60 -7.34
N LYS A 169 -17.97 -0.29 -6.74
CA LYS A 169 -18.50 1.09 -6.61
C LYS A 169 -18.06 1.80 -5.33
N GLN A 170 -17.16 1.20 -4.57
CA GLN A 170 -16.75 1.69 -3.25
C GLN A 170 -15.30 2.18 -3.25
N VAL A 171 -15.06 3.39 -2.73
CA VAL A 171 -13.74 3.87 -2.31
C VAL A 171 -13.66 3.74 -0.79
N VAL A 172 -12.84 2.83 -0.30
CA VAL A 172 -12.72 2.45 1.10
C VAL A 172 -11.52 3.15 1.73
N ILE A 173 -11.77 3.81 2.87
CA ILE A 173 -10.82 4.63 3.60
C ILE A 173 -11.04 4.53 5.12
N THR A 174 -10.04 4.98 5.87
CA THR A 174 -9.96 5.01 7.32
C THR A 174 -9.68 6.43 7.84
N PRO A 175 -10.65 7.37 7.78
CA PRO A 175 -10.48 8.69 8.39
C PRO A 175 -10.18 8.64 9.89
N GLY A 176 -10.58 7.55 10.57
CA GLY A 176 -10.55 7.42 12.02
C GLY A 176 -11.65 8.25 12.70
N GLY A 177 -11.65 8.26 14.02
CA GLY A 177 -12.46 9.18 14.82
C GLY A 177 -13.80 8.62 15.31
N ARG A 178 -14.55 9.47 16.00
CA ARG A 178 -15.73 9.09 16.79
C ARG A 178 -16.97 8.80 15.94
N GLU A 179 -17.03 9.30 14.72
CA GLU A 179 -18.13 9.04 13.76
C GLU A 179 -18.03 7.65 13.10
N GLY A 180 -17.28 6.72 13.69
CA GLY A 180 -16.77 5.52 13.02
C GLY A 180 -15.41 5.78 12.38
N ALA A 181 -14.55 4.78 12.26
CA ALA A 181 -13.16 4.94 11.84
C ALA A 181 -12.93 4.56 10.38
N MET A 182 -13.84 3.76 9.81
CA MET A 182 -13.78 3.25 8.43
C MET A 182 -15.05 3.60 7.66
N ALA A 183 -14.91 3.98 6.39
CA ALA A 183 -16.03 4.28 5.48
C ALA A 183 -15.79 3.70 4.09
N ALA A 184 -16.89 3.46 3.37
CA ALA A 184 -16.90 3.44 1.92
C ALA A 184 -17.62 4.66 1.37
N LEU A 185 -17.03 5.24 0.34
CA LEU A 185 -17.61 6.31 -0.47
C LEU A 185 -17.96 5.78 -1.86
N ASN A 186 -18.91 6.40 -2.52
CA ASN A 186 -19.30 6.05 -3.88
C ASN A 186 -18.26 6.55 -4.89
N THR A 187 -17.83 5.66 -5.80
CA THR A 187 -16.82 5.96 -6.83
C THR A 187 -17.21 7.07 -7.79
N GLU A 188 -18.51 7.30 -8.01
CA GLU A 188 -19.06 8.28 -8.95
C GLU A 188 -19.09 9.70 -8.40
N ASN A 189 -19.34 9.87 -7.09
CA ASN A 189 -19.67 11.18 -6.53
C ASN A 189 -19.11 11.44 -5.12
N GLY A 190 -18.37 10.51 -4.52
CA GLY A 190 -17.78 10.68 -3.19
C GLY A 190 -18.77 10.63 -2.02
N ALA A 191 -20.06 10.35 -2.27
CA ALA A 191 -21.05 10.24 -1.21
C ALA A 191 -20.79 9.00 -0.33
N ILE A 192 -21.02 9.11 0.98
CA ILE A 192 -20.86 7.98 1.92
C ILE A 192 -21.88 6.89 1.58
N ILE A 193 -21.42 5.66 1.35
CA ILE A 193 -22.25 4.46 1.22
C ILE A 193 -22.52 3.90 2.61
N TRP A 194 -21.46 3.70 3.39
CA TRP A 194 -21.56 3.24 4.78
C TRP A 194 -20.41 3.81 5.62
N ARG A 195 -20.64 3.82 6.94
CA ARG A 195 -19.67 4.23 7.96
C ARG A 195 -19.75 3.26 9.13
N CYS A 196 -18.64 2.62 9.49
CA CYS A 196 -18.60 1.62 10.55
C CYS A 196 -18.63 2.29 11.95
N LYS A 197 -19.83 2.69 12.40
CA LYS A 197 -20.04 3.45 13.65
C LYS A 197 -19.49 2.78 14.92
N PRO A 198 -19.58 1.45 15.13
CA PRO A 198 -19.06 0.82 16.34
C PRO A 198 -17.53 0.90 16.50
N PHE A 199 -16.81 1.09 15.39
CA PHE A 199 -15.36 1.12 15.37
C PHE A 199 -14.88 2.57 15.41
N THR A 200 -14.38 3.07 16.54
CA THR A 200 -14.12 4.51 16.75
C THR A 200 -12.64 4.88 16.96
N ASP A 201 -11.74 3.98 16.57
CA ASP A 201 -10.30 4.21 16.66
C ASP A 201 -9.85 5.45 15.89
N ARG A 202 -8.78 6.08 16.35
CA ARG A 202 -8.06 7.06 15.55
C ARG A 202 -7.29 6.34 14.43
N ALA A 203 -7.24 6.98 13.27
CA ALA A 203 -6.56 6.46 12.09
C ALA A 203 -5.07 6.23 12.35
N GLY A 204 -4.54 5.17 11.74
CA GLY A 204 -3.11 4.93 11.55
C GLY A 204 -2.67 5.29 10.14
N TYR A 205 -1.54 4.73 9.71
CA TYR A 205 -1.01 4.85 8.35
C TYR A 205 -1.18 3.57 7.53
N SER A 206 -1.51 2.45 8.18
CA SER A 206 -1.84 1.18 7.53
C SER A 206 -2.93 1.39 6.49
N SER A 207 -2.84 0.62 5.41
CA SER A 207 -3.83 0.61 4.34
C SER A 207 -4.65 -0.68 4.38
N VAL A 208 -5.92 -0.57 4.02
CA VAL A 208 -6.91 -1.66 4.03
C VAL A 208 -6.51 -2.78 3.06
N ILE A 209 -6.83 -4.04 3.40
CA ILE A 209 -6.80 -5.19 2.49
C ILE A 209 -8.18 -5.85 2.40
N ILE A 210 -8.46 -6.55 1.30
CA ILE A 210 -9.68 -7.35 1.11
C ILE A 210 -9.36 -8.82 1.35
N ARG A 211 -10.18 -9.53 2.12
CA ARG A 211 -10.10 -10.98 2.27
C ARG A 211 -11.49 -11.59 2.31
N GLU A 212 -11.62 -12.79 1.77
CA GLU A 212 -12.80 -13.62 1.96
C GLU A 212 -12.55 -14.57 3.12
N ILE A 213 -13.45 -14.57 4.10
CA ILE A 213 -13.36 -15.44 5.29
C ILE A 213 -14.76 -15.99 5.53
N ALA A 214 -14.91 -17.32 5.44
CA ALA A 214 -16.20 -18.01 5.53
C ALA A 214 -17.25 -17.42 4.57
N ASP A 215 -16.90 -17.32 3.28
CA ASP A 215 -17.74 -16.80 2.19
C ASP A 215 -18.25 -15.35 2.40
N ARG A 216 -17.59 -14.61 3.30
CA ARG A 216 -17.85 -13.19 3.54
C ARG A 216 -16.65 -12.38 3.12
N LYS A 217 -16.85 -11.47 2.16
CA LYS A 217 -15.86 -10.47 1.80
C LYS A 217 -15.73 -9.44 2.93
N GLN A 218 -14.53 -9.29 3.46
CA GLN A 218 -14.19 -8.38 4.55
C GLN A 218 -13.07 -7.44 4.18
N TYR A 219 -13.13 -6.24 4.72
CA TYR A 219 -12.01 -5.33 4.80
C TYR A 219 -11.28 -5.52 6.13
N ILE A 220 -9.98 -5.77 6.06
CA ILE A 220 -9.12 -5.86 7.25
C ILE A 220 -8.28 -4.59 7.35
N GLN A 221 -8.30 -3.96 8.52
CA GLN A 221 -7.61 -2.70 8.75
C GLN A 221 -6.97 -2.65 10.13
N LEU A 222 -5.73 -2.18 10.18
CA LEU A 222 -4.98 -1.90 11.41
C LEU A 222 -4.99 -0.38 11.68
N THR A 223 -5.29 0.00 12.91
CA THR A 223 -5.34 1.40 13.38
C THR A 223 -4.42 1.63 14.57
N GLY A 224 -4.54 2.78 15.23
CA GLY A 224 -3.74 3.10 16.40
C GLY A 224 -4.00 2.20 17.62
N GLU A 225 -5.16 1.57 17.71
CA GLU A 225 -5.57 0.84 18.91
C GLU A 225 -5.99 -0.61 18.65
N SER A 226 -6.31 -0.98 17.42
CA SER A 226 -6.79 -2.33 17.11
C SER A 226 -6.59 -2.75 15.65
N VAL A 227 -6.80 -4.04 15.39
CA VAL A 227 -7.00 -4.57 14.04
C VAL A 227 -8.42 -5.13 13.96
N VAL A 228 -9.11 -4.85 12.86
CA VAL A 228 -10.54 -5.17 12.67
C VAL A 228 -10.79 -5.89 11.36
N GLY A 229 -11.90 -6.63 11.32
CA GLY A 229 -12.55 -7.07 10.09
C GLY A 229 -13.94 -6.45 9.99
N VAL A 230 -14.23 -5.83 8.86
CA VAL A 230 -15.49 -5.14 8.56
C VAL A 230 -16.10 -5.76 7.30
N GLU A 231 -17.39 -6.09 7.33
CA GLU A 231 -18.09 -6.66 6.17
C GLU A 231 -18.12 -5.64 5.01
N ALA A 232 -17.71 -6.07 3.83
CA ALA A 232 -17.45 -5.16 2.71
C ALA A 232 -18.71 -4.49 2.14
N THR A 233 -19.86 -5.14 2.22
CA THR A 233 -21.12 -4.64 1.67
C THR A 233 -21.81 -3.66 2.61
N THR A 234 -21.80 -3.94 3.92
CA THR A 234 -22.64 -3.25 4.91
C THR A 234 -21.85 -2.29 5.80
N GLY A 235 -20.53 -2.45 5.90
CA GLY A 235 -19.74 -1.73 6.89
C GLY A 235 -19.91 -2.24 8.32
N THR A 236 -20.50 -3.43 8.50
CA THR A 236 -20.69 -4.06 9.81
C THR A 236 -19.35 -4.51 10.39
N LEU A 237 -19.07 -4.14 11.65
CA LEU A 237 -17.91 -4.67 12.38
C LEU A 237 -18.14 -6.15 12.70
N LEU A 238 -17.29 -7.03 12.16
CA LEU A 238 -17.41 -8.48 12.34
C LEU A 238 -16.57 -8.97 13.52
N TRP A 239 -15.36 -8.45 13.67
CA TRP A 239 -14.45 -8.77 14.77
C TRP A 239 -13.44 -7.64 14.98
N GLN A 240 -12.90 -7.56 16.19
CA GLN A 240 -11.90 -6.57 16.58
C GLN A 240 -10.94 -7.17 17.61
N ALA A 241 -9.63 -7.00 17.38
CA ALA A 241 -8.60 -7.36 18.33
C ALA A 241 -7.85 -6.10 18.78
N LYS A 242 -7.85 -5.82 20.09
CA LYS A 242 -7.10 -4.69 20.65
C LYS A 242 -5.60 -4.93 20.51
N ARG A 243 -4.90 -3.95 19.97
CA ARG A 243 -3.46 -3.92 19.79
C ARG A 243 -2.99 -2.47 19.70
N LYS A 244 -2.63 -1.89 20.85
CA LYS A 244 -2.20 -0.50 20.91
C LYS A 244 -0.86 -0.30 20.20
N GLY A 245 -0.85 0.55 19.19
CA GLY A 245 0.36 1.09 18.56
C GLY A 245 1.00 2.19 19.41
N ARG A 246 1.91 2.99 18.82
CA ARG A 246 2.57 4.08 19.54
C ARG A 246 2.56 5.40 18.80
N THR A 247 3.40 5.56 17.79
CA THR A 247 3.54 6.83 17.05
C THR A 247 2.88 6.75 15.69
N ALA A 248 3.49 6.04 14.74
CA ALA A 248 2.88 5.76 13.44
C ALA A 248 2.71 4.25 13.29
N VAL A 249 1.47 3.82 13.04
CA VAL A 249 1.13 2.42 12.77
C VAL A 249 1.02 2.24 11.26
N VAL A 250 2.08 1.69 10.65
CA VAL A 250 2.29 1.75 9.20
C VAL A 250 2.00 0.44 8.49
N SER A 251 2.30 -0.71 9.11
CA SER A 251 2.29 -2.00 8.42
C SER A 251 0.87 -2.38 7.98
N THR A 252 0.70 -2.66 6.68
CA THR A 252 -0.48 -3.33 6.14
C THR A 252 -0.63 -4.72 6.78
N PRO A 253 -1.83 -5.12 7.22
CA PRO A 253 -2.08 -6.47 7.72
C PRO A 253 -1.69 -7.53 6.69
N VAL A 254 -1.17 -8.65 7.17
CA VAL A 254 -0.94 -9.84 6.35
C VAL A 254 -1.89 -10.92 6.80
N PHE A 255 -2.68 -11.47 5.87
CA PHE A 255 -3.68 -12.50 6.18
C PHE A 255 -3.60 -13.66 5.20
N HIS A 256 -3.62 -14.89 5.72
CA HIS A 256 -3.73 -16.14 4.97
C HIS A 256 -4.28 -17.25 5.87
N ASP A 257 -5.28 -17.98 5.38
CA ASP A 257 -5.86 -19.17 6.01
C ASP A 257 -6.21 -18.97 7.50
N GLY A 258 -6.92 -17.88 7.79
CA GLY A 258 -7.35 -17.51 9.15
C GLY A 258 -6.25 -16.89 10.03
N HIS A 259 -4.99 -16.95 9.62
CA HIS A 259 -3.86 -16.37 10.34
C HIS A 259 -3.61 -14.94 9.89
N LEU A 260 -3.52 -14.04 10.86
CA LEU A 260 -3.34 -12.60 10.68
C LEU A 260 -2.07 -12.14 11.39
N PHE A 261 -1.21 -11.44 10.67
CA PHE A 261 0.00 -10.80 11.20
C PHE A 261 -0.09 -9.28 11.08
N VAL A 262 0.28 -8.59 12.16
CA VAL A 262 0.40 -7.12 12.21
C VAL A 262 1.63 -6.69 13.01
N SER A 263 2.26 -5.60 12.59
CA SER A 263 3.51 -5.10 13.17
C SER A 263 3.49 -3.58 13.33
N SER A 264 4.16 -3.08 14.36
CA SER A 264 4.37 -1.66 14.61
C SER A 264 5.77 -1.43 15.18
N ALA A 265 6.46 -0.40 14.69
CA ALA A 265 7.72 0.05 15.26
C ALA A 265 7.54 0.81 16.57
N TYR A 266 8.51 1.66 16.92
CA TYR A 266 8.53 2.45 18.16
C TYR A 266 8.46 1.59 19.41
N ASN A 267 9.19 0.46 19.38
CA ASN A 267 9.27 -0.55 20.44
C ASN A 267 7.97 -1.33 20.71
N VAL A 268 7.05 -1.40 19.75
CA VAL A 268 5.81 -2.19 19.89
C VAL A 268 6.03 -3.66 19.51
N GLY A 269 6.61 -3.94 18.33
CA GLY A 269 6.86 -5.31 17.84
C GLY A 269 5.73 -5.85 16.98
N CYS A 270 5.43 -7.16 17.03
CA CYS A 270 4.44 -7.82 16.17
C CYS A 270 3.54 -8.82 16.90
N ASN A 271 2.35 -9.05 16.33
CA ASN A 271 1.36 -9.98 16.86
C ASN A 271 0.79 -10.87 15.76
N GLY A 272 0.48 -12.10 16.12
CA GLY A 272 -0.33 -13.03 15.35
C GLY A 272 -1.72 -13.18 15.94
N PHE A 273 -2.72 -13.33 15.09
CA PHE A 273 -4.08 -13.62 15.48
C PHE A 273 -4.66 -14.73 14.60
N GLN A 274 -5.57 -15.51 15.18
CA GLN A 274 -6.44 -16.43 14.47
C GLN A 274 -7.84 -15.81 14.39
N VAL A 275 -8.36 -15.64 13.17
CA VAL A 275 -9.76 -15.27 12.92
C VAL A 275 -10.54 -16.56 12.66
N ASN A 276 -11.62 -16.76 13.41
CA ASN A 276 -12.48 -17.94 13.33
C ASN A 276 -13.92 -17.53 13.05
N TYR A 277 -14.67 -18.45 12.44
CA TYR A 277 -16.11 -18.35 12.26
C TYR A 277 -16.73 -19.67 12.73
N ASP A 278 -17.73 -19.60 13.61
CA ASP A 278 -18.39 -20.79 14.17
C ASP A 278 -19.70 -21.16 13.45
N GLY A 279 -19.98 -20.53 12.30
CA GLY A 279 -21.26 -20.65 11.58
C GLY A 279 -22.27 -19.56 11.94
N ASN A 280 -22.03 -18.77 12.99
CA ASN A 280 -22.90 -17.67 13.40
C ASN A 280 -22.11 -16.36 13.55
N LYS A 281 -21.01 -16.37 14.29
CA LYS A 281 -20.21 -15.17 14.62
C LYS A 281 -18.74 -15.34 14.29
N PHE A 282 -18.12 -14.21 13.94
CA PHE A 282 -16.67 -14.15 13.88
C PHE A 282 -16.09 -13.95 15.28
N SER A 283 -14.92 -14.54 15.52
CA SER A 283 -14.11 -14.30 16.71
C SER A 283 -12.64 -14.18 16.32
N VAL A 284 -11.86 -13.50 17.15
CA VAL A 284 -10.43 -13.32 16.93
C VAL A 284 -9.67 -13.60 18.21
N LYS A 285 -8.62 -14.42 18.11
CA LYS A 285 -7.75 -14.81 19.24
C LYS A 285 -6.31 -14.47 18.90
N GLN A 286 -5.61 -13.77 19.79
CA GLN A 286 -4.16 -13.59 19.65
C GLN A 286 -3.46 -14.94 19.85
N THR A 287 -2.61 -15.33 18.90
CA THR A 287 -1.85 -16.58 18.93
C THR A 287 -0.43 -16.37 19.44
N TYR A 288 0.19 -15.24 19.14
CA TYR A 288 1.52 -14.88 19.64
C TYR A 288 1.75 -13.36 19.68
N MET A 289 2.77 -12.95 20.43
CA MET A 289 3.25 -11.58 20.51
C MET A 289 4.77 -11.56 20.70
N HIS A 290 5.45 -10.71 19.95
CA HIS A 290 6.86 -10.37 20.16
C HIS A 290 6.98 -8.88 20.42
N ALA A 291 7.60 -8.51 21.55
CA ALA A 291 7.84 -7.12 21.91
C ALA A 291 9.10 -6.57 21.22
N GLY A 292 9.07 -5.29 20.86
CA GLY A 292 10.22 -4.62 20.25
C GLY A 292 10.76 -5.36 19.02
N SER A 293 12.08 -5.47 18.91
CA SER A 293 12.75 -6.11 17.78
C SER A 293 12.89 -7.63 17.90
N ALA A 294 12.32 -8.27 18.94
CA ALA A 294 12.43 -9.71 19.16
C ALA A 294 11.80 -10.53 18.02
N GLY A 295 10.73 -10.01 17.42
CA GLY A 295 10.15 -10.51 16.18
C GLY A 295 10.39 -9.54 15.03
N MET A 296 9.39 -8.69 14.77
CA MET A 296 9.46 -7.65 13.74
C MET A 296 8.81 -6.37 14.25
N ALA A 297 9.57 -5.28 14.28
CA ALA A 297 9.12 -3.93 14.60
C ALA A 297 9.19 -3.04 13.34
N ASN A 298 8.33 -3.32 12.37
CA ASN A 298 8.34 -2.62 11.08
C ASN A 298 7.95 -1.14 11.22
N HIS A 299 8.81 -0.27 10.67
CA HIS A 299 8.69 1.19 10.81
C HIS A 299 8.25 1.88 9.53
N HIS A 300 8.92 1.58 8.42
CA HIS A 300 8.65 2.19 7.11
C HIS A 300 8.67 1.12 6.02
N GLY A 301 7.49 0.55 5.79
CA GLY A 301 7.20 -0.23 4.60
C GLY A 301 7.57 -1.71 4.68
N GLY A 302 6.78 -2.51 3.96
CA GLY A 302 7.13 -3.85 3.53
C GLY A 302 7.08 -4.93 4.61
N VAL A 303 5.89 -5.46 4.87
CA VAL A 303 5.72 -6.79 5.45
C VAL A 303 5.03 -7.62 4.38
N VAL A 304 5.68 -8.64 3.84
CA VAL A 304 5.19 -9.43 2.70
C VAL A 304 5.13 -10.90 3.08
N ARG A 305 4.07 -11.59 2.68
CA ARG A 305 3.97 -13.04 2.84
C ARG A 305 4.50 -13.76 1.62
N VAL A 306 5.31 -14.80 1.82
CA VAL A 306 5.65 -15.79 0.78
C VAL A 306 5.44 -17.18 1.38
N GLY A 307 4.48 -17.92 0.85
CA GLY A 307 4.05 -19.20 1.44
C GLY A 307 3.60 -19.06 2.89
N ALA A 308 4.12 -19.90 3.78
CA ALA A 308 3.81 -19.87 5.22
C ALA A 308 4.56 -18.78 6.01
N HIS A 309 5.40 -17.97 5.34
CA HIS A 309 6.33 -17.07 6.01
C HIS A 309 6.03 -15.60 5.74
N VAL A 310 6.37 -14.75 6.70
CA VAL A 310 6.28 -13.30 6.63
C VAL A 310 7.68 -12.71 6.69
N TYR A 311 8.02 -11.92 5.68
CA TYR A 311 9.28 -11.21 5.54
C TYR A 311 9.05 -9.72 5.76
N GLY A 312 9.99 -9.04 6.40
CA GLY A 312 9.86 -7.59 6.55
C GLY A 312 11.03 -6.93 7.27
N SER A 313 11.15 -5.62 7.06
CA SER A 313 12.20 -4.82 7.69
C SER A 313 11.94 -4.68 9.19
N ASN A 314 13.01 -4.83 9.99
CA ASN A 314 13.03 -4.77 11.45
C ASN A 314 14.17 -3.85 11.93
N GLY A 315 14.07 -2.56 11.60
CA GLY A 315 15.18 -1.61 11.82
C GLY A 315 16.30 -1.85 10.80
N ASN A 316 17.55 -1.96 11.23
CA ASN A 316 18.70 -2.27 10.35
C ASN A 316 18.79 -3.77 9.98
N ARG A 317 17.71 -4.52 10.19
CA ARG A 317 17.62 -5.96 9.95
C ARG A 317 16.49 -6.28 8.98
N LEU A 318 16.57 -7.45 8.37
CA LEU A 318 15.45 -8.12 7.72
C LEU A 318 15.10 -9.35 8.55
N SER A 319 13.80 -9.61 8.74
CA SER A 319 13.33 -10.79 9.49
C SER A 319 12.44 -11.69 8.62
N CYS A 320 12.48 -12.98 8.93
CA CYS A 320 11.53 -14.00 8.47
C CYS A 320 10.87 -14.67 9.67
N ILE A 321 9.54 -14.69 9.67
CA ILE A 321 8.72 -15.25 10.74
C ILE A 321 7.71 -16.22 10.13
N GLU A 322 7.50 -17.38 10.75
CA GLU A 322 6.39 -18.27 10.40
C GLU A 322 5.04 -17.63 10.79
N LEU A 323 4.13 -17.48 9.81
CA LEU A 323 2.86 -16.76 9.99
C LEU A 323 1.96 -17.41 11.06
N ALA A 324 1.94 -18.74 11.11
CA ALA A 324 1.00 -19.44 11.99
C ALA A 324 1.43 -19.38 13.46
N THR A 325 2.71 -19.60 13.73
CA THR A 325 3.23 -19.81 15.09
C THR A 325 3.94 -18.58 15.66
N GLY A 326 4.38 -17.66 14.80
CA GLY A 326 5.23 -16.56 15.19
C GLY A 326 6.69 -16.96 15.43
N LYS A 327 7.10 -18.18 15.08
CA LYS A 327 8.50 -18.62 15.18
C LYS A 327 9.37 -17.73 14.29
N VAL A 328 10.34 -17.04 14.90
CA VAL A 328 11.36 -16.29 14.17
C VAL A 328 12.36 -17.29 13.60
N LEU A 329 12.46 -17.35 12.27
CA LEU A 329 13.37 -18.27 11.59
C LEU A 329 14.75 -17.65 11.41
N TRP A 330 14.78 -16.37 11.07
CA TRP A 330 15.96 -15.54 11.09
C TRP A 330 15.58 -14.06 11.22
N ASN A 331 16.50 -13.27 11.74
CA ASN A 331 16.40 -11.83 11.91
C ASN A 331 17.81 -11.32 11.80
N GLU A 332 18.27 -10.89 10.64
CA GLU A 332 19.69 -10.67 10.32
C GLU A 332 19.98 -9.23 9.91
N PRO A 333 21.21 -8.71 10.14
CA PRO A 333 21.61 -7.43 9.57
C PRO A 333 21.37 -7.40 8.05
N SER A 334 20.78 -6.32 7.56
CA SER A 334 20.51 -6.13 6.14
C SER A 334 21.09 -4.81 5.64
N ALA A 335 20.86 -4.47 4.37
CA ALA A 335 21.22 -3.15 3.82
C ALA A 335 20.66 -1.97 4.65
N GLY A 336 19.60 -2.20 5.43
CA GLY A 336 19.05 -1.23 6.36
C GLY A 336 17.53 -1.27 6.44
N LYS A 337 16.99 -0.25 7.12
CA LYS A 337 15.54 -0.10 7.27
C LYS A 337 14.92 0.38 5.97
N GLY A 338 13.81 -0.24 5.55
CA GLY A 338 13.04 0.29 4.43
C GLY A 338 11.95 -0.62 3.91
N ALA A 339 11.43 -0.29 2.74
CA ALA A 339 10.29 -0.93 2.13
C ALA A 339 10.71 -2.08 1.21
N ILE A 340 9.89 -3.13 1.18
CA ILE A 340 10.13 -4.32 0.36
C ILE A 340 9.00 -4.59 -0.64
N VAL A 341 9.36 -5.22 -1.75
CA VAL A 341 8.49 -5.89 -2.72
C VAL A 341 9.05 -7.28 -3.01
N VAL A 342 8.18 -8.26 -3.25
CA VAL A 342 8.58 -9.61 -3.68
C VAL A 342 8.33 -9.76 -5.17
N VAL A 343 9.26 -10.41 -5.86
CA VAL A 343 9.09 -10.85 -7.25
C VAL A 343 9.75 -12.21 -7.43
N GLY A 344 8.97 -13.20 -7.89
CA GLY A 344 9.39 -14.60 -7.87
C GLY A 344 9.86 -15.06 -6.49
N ASP A 345 11.10 -15.55 -6.40
CA ASP A 345 11.77 -16.01 -5.19
C ASP A 345 12.67 -14.93 -4.54
N LYS A 346 12.48 -13.65 -4.89
CA LYS A 346 13.34 -12.53 -4.46
C LYS A 346 12.55 -11.46 -3.74
N ILE A 347 13.19 -10.84 -2.77
CA ILE A 347 12.79 -9.63 -2.08
C ILE A 347 13.69 -8.50 -2.60
N ILE A 348 13.11 -7.43 -3.12
CA ILE A 348 13.82 -6.18 -3.36
C ILE A 348 13.55 -5.27 -2.17
N LEU A 349 14.61 -4.96 -1.41
CA LEU A 349 14.60 -4.05 -0.27
C LEU A 349 15.18 -2.71 -0.69
N ARG A 350 14.35 -1.67 -0.65
CA ARG A 350 14.78 -0.28 -0.77
C ARG A 350 14.90 0.35 0.60
N THR A 351 16.11 0.72 0.98
CA THR A 351 16.40 1.27 2.30
C THR A 351 16.16 2.79 2.36
N GLU A 352 15.93 3.32 3.56
CA GLU A 352 15.66 4.74 3.74
C GLU A 352 16.84 5.66 3.42
N ARG A 353 18.05 5.11 3.32
CA ARG A 353 19.28 5.85 3.04
C ARG A 353 19.78 5.66 1.62
N GLY A 354 19.02 4.99 0.75
CA GLY A 354 19.38 4.85 -0.67
C GLY A 354 19.63 3.42 -1.14
N PRO A 355 20.47 2.61 -0.44
CA PRO A 355 20.82 1.30 -0.95
C PRO A 355 19.59 0.46 -1.30
N VAL A 356 19.66 -0.19 -2.45
CA VAL A 356 18.67 -1.15 -2.92
C VAL A 356 19.34 -2.51 -2.97
N SER A 357 18.77 -3.50 -2.29
CA SER A 357 19.31 -4.84 -2.19
C SER A 357 18.31 -5.87 -2.70
N MET A 358 18.83 -6.91 -3.34
CA MET A 358 18.09 -8.10 -3.70
C MET A 358 18.45 -9.20 -2.71
N VAL A 359 17.43 -9.82 -2.10
CA VAL A 359 17.57 -10.88 -1.10
C VAL A 359 16.72 -12.06 -1.52
N LYS A 360 17.18 -13.27 -1.33
CA LYS A 360 16.37 -14.46 -1.60
C LYS A 360 15.24 -14.60 -0.58
N ALA A 361 14.03 -14.87 -1.05
CA ALA A 361 12.85 -15.10 -0.24
C ALA A 361 12.81 -16.55 0.28
N THR A 362 13.74 -16.90 1.19
CA THR A 362 13.85 -18.25 1.76
C THR A 362 13.75 -18.25 3.29
N PRO A 363 13.08 -19.24 3.91
CA PRO A 363 13.05 -19.36 5.37
C PRO A 363 14.36 -19.86 5.98
N LYS A 364 15.32 -20.35 5.17
CA LYS A 364 16.52 -21.02 5.66
C LYS A 364 17.54 -20.07 6.30
N ALA A 365 17.82 -18.95 5.64
CA ALA A 365 18.79 -17.94 6.09
C ALA A 365 18.57 -16.63 5.31
N TYR A 366 19.18 -15.55 5.78
CA TYR A 366 19.37 -14.35 4.97
C TYR A 366 20.43 -14.61 3.88
N GLU A 367 20.07 -14.39 2.62
CA GLU A 367 20.96 -14.57 1.46
C GLU A 367 20.80 -13.35 0.53
N GLU A 368 21.74 -12.40 0.61
CA GLU A 368 21.76 -11.21 -0.25
C GLU A 368 22.42 -11.57 -1.60
N LEU A 369 21.70 -11.31 -2.69
CA LEU A 369 22.08 -11.67 -4.06
C LEU A 369 22.76 -10.52 -4.80
N GLY A 370 22.61 -9.28 -4.31
CA GLY A 370 23.21 -8.11 -4.93
C GLY A 370 22.68 -6.82 -4.34
N ARG A 371 23.42 -5.73 -4.58
CA ARG A 371 23.10 -4.40 -4.06
C ARG A 371 23.59 -3.33 -5.03
N PHE A 372 22.87 -2.23 -5.11
CA PHE A 372 23.31 -1.04 -5.82
C PHE A 372 22.83 0.24 -5.14
N GLU A 373 23.41 1.36 -5.58
CA GLU A 373 23.02 2.71 -5.16
C GLU A 373 22.32 3.42 -6.32
N GLN A 374 21.24 4.13 -6.01
CA GLN A 374 20.58 4.97 -7.00
C GLN A 374 21.50 6.16 -7.37
N PRO A 375 21.76 6.43 -8.66
CA PRO A 375 22.59 7.56 -9.06
C PRO A 375 21.91 8.88 -8.71
N ASP A 376 22.69 9.90 -8.37
CA ASP A 376 22.24 11.28 -8.10
C ASP A 376 21.11 11.43 -7.07
N ARG A 377 20.95 10.44 -6.17
CA ARG A 377 19.90 10.50 -5.14
C ARG A 377 20.16 11.58 -4.12
N THR A 378 19.07 12.14 -3.58
CA THR A 378 19.16 13.11 -2.51
C THR A 378 19.64 12.46 -1.21
N ARG A 379 20.20 13.25 -0.27
CA ARG A 379 20.50 12.76 1.09
C ARG A 379 19.26 12.62 1.97
N SER A 380 18.08 12.99 1.46
CA SER A 380 16.82 12.84 2.17
C SER A 380 16.46 11.37 2.35
N ARG A 381 15.55 11.10 3.28
CA ARG A 381 15.05 9.74 3.52
C ARG A 381 14.15 9.30 2.38
N ALA A 382 14.20 8.01 2.08
CA ALA A 382 13.41 7.34 1.07
C ALA A 382 12.44 6.33 1.72
N TRP A 383 11.13 6.56 1.67
CA TRP A 383 10.15 5.64 2.27
C TRP A 383 9.10 5.13 1.29
N SER A 384 9.15 5.57 0.03
CA SER A 384 8.24 5.02 -0.96
C SER A 384 8.61 3.58 -1.27
N HIS A 385 7.57 2.78 -1.45
CA HIS A 385 7.73 1.36 -1.72
C HIS A 385 8.29 1.15 -3.13
N PRO A 386 9.22 0.20 -3.32
CA PRO A 386 9.61 -0.25 -4.65
C PRO A 386 8.41 -0.91 -5.35
N VAL A 387 8.31 -0.71 -6.66
CA VAL A 387 7.26 -1.30 -7.51
C VAL A 387 7.93 -2.05 -8.65
N VAL A 388 7.50 -3.28 -8.88
CA VAL A 388 7.96 -4.09 -10.01
C VAL A 388 6.76 -4.44 -10.86
N SER A 389 6.78 -4.00 -12.12
CA SER A 389 5.70 -4.20 -13.08
C SER A 389 6.28 -4.20 -14.49
N HIS A 390 5.84 -5.15 -15.32
CA HIS A 390 6.27 -5.31 -16.71
C HIS A 390 7.80 -5.47 -16.90
N GLY A 391 8.47 -6.02 -15.90
CA GLY A 391 9.92 -6.22 -15.81
C GLY A 391 10.70 -4.95 -15.49
N VAL A 392 10.03 -3.90 -14.99
CA VAL A 392 10.65 -2.63 -14.64
C VAL A 392 10.52 -2.38 -13.13
N LEU A 393 11.64 -2.03 -12.49
CA LEU A 393 11.67 -1.56 -11.11
C LEU A 393 11.53 -0.04 -11.08
N TYR A 394 10.45 0.45 -10.47
CA TYR A 394 10.20 1.87 -10.25
C TYR A 394 10.52 2.28 -8.81
N LEU A 395 11.37 3.29 -8.66
CA LEU A 395 11.77 3.83 -7.36
C LEU A 395 11.57 5.35 -7.31
N LYS A 396 10.66 5.84 -6.46
CA LYS A 396 10.52 7.29 -6.23
C LYS A 396 11.43 7.77 -5.09
N ASP A 397 12.35 8.68 -5.34
CA ASP A 397 13.11 9.37 -4.30
C ASP A 397 12.81 10.87 -4.36
N GLN A 398 11.97 11.34 -3.43
CA GLN A 398 11.51 12.73 -3.40
C GLN A 398 10.96 13.15 -4.78
N ASP A 399 11.56 14.18 -5.39
CA ASP A 399 11.19 14.77 -6.68
C ASP A 399 11.61 13.93 -7.91
N THR A 400 12.25 12.78 -7.69
CA THR A 400 12.80 11.96 -8.78
C THR A 400 12.16 10.57 -8.81
N LEU A 401 11.83 10.08 -10.00
CA LEU A 401 11.42 8.71 -10.26
C LEU A 401 12.45 8.03 -11.17
N TYR A 402 12.96 6.89 -10.73
CA TYR A 402 13.90 6.05 -11.48
C TYR A 402 13.19 4.82 -12.00
N ALA A 403 13.56 4.37 -13.20
CA ALA A 403 13.13 3.09 -13.77
C ALA A 403 14.34 2.23 -14.15
N TYR A 404 14.36 0.99 -13.66
CA TYR A 404 15.43 0.05 -13.96
C TYR A 404 14.89 -1.19 -14.65
N ASN A 405 15.64 -1.71 -15.62
CA ASN A 405 15.33 -2.94 -16.32
C ASN A 405 15.68 -4.15 -15.44
N LEU A 406 14.70 -5.02 -15.17
CA LEU A 406 14.90 -6.28 -14.46
C LEU A 406 14.84 -7.51 -15.37
N LYS A 407 14.59 -7.32 -16.67
CA LYS A 407 14.56 -8.43 -17.64
C LYS A 407 15.97 -8.94 -17.91
N LYS A 408 16.04 -10.18 -18.38
CA LYS A 408 17.29 -10.85 -18.76
C LYS A 408 17.83 -10.33 -20.09
#